data_AF-A0A158EA44-F1
#
_entry.id   AF-A0A158EA44-F1
#
_cell.length_a   1.000
_cell.length_b   1.000
_cell.length_c   1.000
_cell.angle_alpha   90.00
_cell.angle_beta   90.00
_cell.angle_gamma   90.00
#
_symmetry.space_group_name_H-M   'P 1'
#
loop_
_entity.id
_entity.type
_entity.pdbx_description
1 polymer ?
#
loop_
_entity_poly.entity_id
_entity_poly.type
_entity_poly.pdbx_seq_one_letter_code
_entity_poly.pdbx_strand_id
1 'polypeptide(L)'
;MERDLLHTRRIEIHGYKRADGLYDIEGTLTDTKAYDRTSNGVVRRAGEPIHAMKLRITLGKDFLITDAHAEAPSLPYAGHCDDAPPVYAKLIGMTLAPGFMREVRERFGGVKGCTHLTELIGAVATVAFQTMSEELNASNDARPFQLDGCIALRTDGAAVQRFYPAWYRGGAAKVE
;
A
#
# COMPACT_ATOMS: atom_id res chain seq x y z
N MET A 1 -0.29 0.08 34.63
CA MET A 1 -0.44 -1.32 34.18
C MET A 1 0.83 -1.74 33.49
N GLU A 2 1.33 -2.92 33.82
CA GLU A 2 2.47 -3.55 33.14
C GLU A 2 2.02 -4.09 31.77
N ARG A 3 2.93 -4.13 30.78
CA ARG A 3 2.65 -4.58 29.40
C ARG A 3 3.82 -5.40 28.89
N ASP A 4 3.52 -6.57 28.32
CA ASP A 4 4.50 -7.41 27.64
C ASP A 4 4.44 -7.24 26.11
N LEU A 5 5.60 -7.04 25.48
CA LEU A 5 5.69 -7.06 24.03
C LEU A 5 5.62 -8.52 23.55
N LEU A 6 4.62 -8.86 22.76
CA LEU A 6 4.48 -10.21 22.21
C LEU A 6 4.78 -10.30 20.72
N HIS A 7 4.50 -9.23 19.98
CA HIS A 7 4.57 -9.23 18.53
C HIS A 7 4.99 -7.87 18.01
N THR A 8 5.80 -7.88 16.96
CA THR A 8 6.17 -6.66 16.24
C THR A 8 6.02 -6.90 14.76
N ARG A 9 5.18 -6.07 14.13
CA ARG A 9 5.11 -5.91 12.69
C ARG A 9 5.85 -4.65 12.29
N ARG A 10 6.68 -4.74 11.27
CA ARG A 10 7.32 -3.60 10.60
C ARG A 10 6.90 -3.60 9.15
N ILE A 11 6.45 -2.46 8.66
CA ILE A 11 6.16 -2.23 7.25
C ILE A 11 7.08 -1.09 6.79
N GLU A 12 7.86 -1.35 5.77
CA GLU A 12 8.78 -0.39 5.17
C GLU A 12 8.49 -0.33 3.67
N ILE A 13 8.33 0.87 3.13
CA ILE A 13 7.93 1.05 1.74
C ILE A 13 8.74 2.18 1.13
N HIS A 14 9.30 1.92 -0.04
CA HIS A 14 10.08 2.87 -0.82
C HIS A 14 9.38 3.15 -2.14
N GLY A 15 9.43 4.40 -2.59
CA GLY A 15 8.97 4.81 -3.91
C GLY A 15 10.12 5.32 -4.76
N TYR A 16 10.24 4.81 -5.98
CA TYR A 16 11.31 5.12 -6.92
C TYR A 16 10.72 5.60 -8.24
N LYS A 17 11.32 6.64 -8.81
CA LYS A 17 11.09 7.01 -10.20
C LYS A 17 12.14 6.33 -11.08
N ARG A 18 11.70 5.67 -12.13
CA ARG A 18 12.56 4.99 -13.10
C ARG A 18 12.96 5.92 -14.24
N ALA A 19 14.05 5.57 -14.91
CA ALA A 19 14.55 6.29 -16.07
C ALA A 19 13.60 6.26 -17.29
N ASP A 20 12.74 5.23 -17.37
CA ASP A 20 11.71 5.08 -18.40
C ASP A 20 10.41 5.85 -18.10
N GLY A 21 10.37 6.59 -16.98
CA GLY A 21 9.23 7.40 -16.58
C GLY A 21 8.13 6.64 -15.82
N LEU A 22 8.34 5.36 -15.51
CA LEU A 22 7.49 4.58 -14.61
C LEU A 22 7.91 4.77 -13.14
N TYR A 23 7.09 4.29 -12.21
CA TYR A 23 7.36 4.34 -10.77
C TYR A 23 7.32 2.96 -10.18
N ASP A 24 8.36 2.58 -9.43
CA ASP A 24 8.36 1.35 -8.64
C ASP A 24 8.07 1.67 -7.18
N ILE A 25 7.08 0.98 -6.60
CA ILE A 25 6.76 1.07 -5.18
C ILE A 25 7.03 -0.29 -4.55
N GLU A 26 8.04 -0.34 -3.67
CA GLU A 26 8.55 -1.56 -3.05
C GLU A 26 8.20 -1.58 -1.57
N GLY A 27 7.33 -2.49 -1.15
CA GLY A 27 6.95 -2.71 0.23
C GLY A 27 7.53 -3.99 0.81
N THR A 28 7.94 -3.94 2.08
CA THR A 28 8.33 -5.09 2.90
C THR A 28 7.50 -5.11 4.17
N LEU A 29 6.94 -6.27 4.51
CA LEU A 29 6.26 -6.53 5.79
C LEU A 29 7.03 -7.62 6.54
N THR A 30 7.47 -7.33 7.76
CA THR A 30 8.18 -8.26 8.63
C THR A 30 7.48 -8.42 9.97
N ASP A 31 7.16 -9.65 10.34
CA ASP A 31 6.57 -10.01 11.62
C ASP A 31 7.53 -10.81 12.49
N THR A 32 7.68 -10.42 13.75
CA THR A 32 8.56 -11.06 14.73
C THR A 32 7.83 -11.29 16.06
N LYS A 33 8.37 -12.16 16.93
CA LYS A 33 7.93 -12.34 18.32
C LYS A 33 9.04 -11.95 19.27
N ALA A 34 8.69 -11.47 20.46
CA ALA A 34 9.67 -11.15 21.50
C ALA A 34 10.10 -12.37 22.34
N TYR A 35 9.61 -13.56 21.99
CA TYR A 35 9.86 -14.82 22.67
C TYR A 35 10.09 -15.93 21.63
N ASP A 36 10.82 -16.96 22.03
CA ASP A 36 11.03 -18.15 21.22
C ASP A 36 9.70 -18.86 20.98
N ARG A 37 9.41 -19.15 19.71
CA ARG A 37 8.17 -19.77 19.28
C ARG A 37 8.45 -21.10 18.60
N THR A 38 7.80 -22.15 19.09
CA THR A 38 7.73 -23.44 18.39
C THR A 38 6.36 -23.60 17.75
N SER A 39 6.32 -23.91 16.46
CA SER A 39 5.09 -24.15 15.71
C SER A 39 5.36 -25.10 14.57
N ASN A 40 4.50 -26.12 14.40
CA ASN A 40 4.62 -27.10 13.32
C ASN A 40 6.01 -27.76 13.27
N GLY A 41 6.62 -28.02 14.42
CA GLY A 41 7.97 -28.60 14.52
C GLY A 41 9.12 -27.64 14.21
N VAL A 42 8.85 -26.38 13.88
CA VAL A 42 9.87 -25.35 13.61
C VAL A 42 9.99 -24.41 14.80
N VAL A 43 11.22 -24.23 15.27
CA VAL A 43 11.57 -23.22 16.28
C VAL A 43 12.00 -21.94 15.57
N ARG A 44 11.41 -20.82 15.98
CA ARG A 44 11.84 -19.46 15.62
C ARG A 44 12.27 -18.77 16.91
N ARG A 45 13.50 -18.26 16.95
CA ARG A 45 13.99 -17.52 18.12
C ARG A 45 13.32 -16.15 18.21
N ALA A 46 13.29 -15.59 19.40
CA ALA A 46 12.87 -14.21 19.61
C ALA A 46 13.59 -13.27 18.63
N GLY A 47 12.84 -12.39 17.98
CA GLY A 47 13.34 -11.46 16.97
C GLY A 47 13.48 -12.02 15.55
N GLU A 48 13.41 -13.34 15.36
CA GLU A 48 13.47 -13.92 14.01
C GLU A 48 12.15 -13.68 13.24
N PRO A 49 12.21 -13.36 11.93
CA PRO A 49 11.02 -13.21 11.11
C PRO A 49 10.19 -14.48 11.02
N ILE A 50 8.94 -14.41 11.44
CA ILE A 50 7.91 -15.42 11.18
C ILE A 50 7.31 -15.23 9.79
N HIS A 51 7.05 -13.97 9.44
CA HIS A 51 6.66 -13.56 8.10
C HIS A 51 7.67 -12.52 7.63
N ALA A 52 8.21 -12.72 6.44
CA ALA A 52 8.85 -11.67 5.66
C ALA A 52 8.20 -11.70 4.29
N MET A 53 7.47 -10.64 3.95
CA MET A 53 6.78 -10.48 2.67
C MET A 53 7.36 -9.28 1.94
N LYS A 54 7.51 -9.40 0.63
CA LYS A 54 7.87 -8.29 -0.25
C LYS A 54 6.84 -8.17 -1.36
N LEU A 55 6.53 -6.95 -1.74
CA LEU A 55 5.66 -6.61 -2.86
C LEU A 55 6.23 -5.41 -3.59
N ARG A 56 6.49 -5.54 -4.89
CA ARG A 56 6.75 -4.42 -5.80
C ARG A 56 5.57 -4.27 -6.76
N ILE A 57 5.12 -3.04 -6.97
CA ILE A 57 4.29 -2.69 -8.13
C ILE A 57 4.99 -1.62 -8.97
N THR A 58 4.81 -1.69 -10.29
CA THR A 58 5.25 -0.66 -11.23
C THR A 58 4.06 0.08 -11.81
N LEU A 59 4.09 1.41 -11.77
CA LEU A 59 2.96 2.28 -12.14
C LEU A 59 3.32 3.22 -13.29
N GLY A 60 2.35 3.42 -14.20
CA GLY A 60 2.31 4.56 -15.10
C GLY A 60 1.82 5.82 -14.40
N LYS A 61 1.94 6.99 -15.08
CA LYS A 61 1.42 8.28 -14.57
C LYS A 61 -0.10 8.32 -14.42
N ASP A 62 -0.80 7.41 -15.09
CA ASP A 62 -2.23 7.14 -15.01
C ASP A 62 -2.61 6.21 -13.83
N PHE A 63 -1.63 5.86 -12.99
CA PHE A 63 -1.77 4.92 -11.88
C PHE A 63 -2.15 3.49 -12.29
N LEU A 64 -1.95 3.12 -13.56
CA LEU A 64 -2.10 1.74 -14.03
C LEU A 64 -0.91 0.90 -13.56
N ILE A 65 -1.20 -0.25 -12.92
CA ILE A 65 -0.18 -1.24 -12.56
C ILE A 65 0.24 -1.99 -13.82
N THR A 66 1.48 -1.77 -14.24
CA THR A 66 2.08 -2.38 -15.44
C THR A 66 2.91 -3.62 -15.12
N ASP A 67 3.41 -3.72 -13.90
CA ASP A 67 4.11 -4.89 -13.38
C ASP A 67 3.83 -5.08 -11.88
N ALA A 68 3.87 -6.32 -11.40
CA ALA A 68 3.72 -6.66 -10.00
C ALA A 68 4.52 -7.92 -9.65
N HIS A 69 5.32 -7.84 -8.59
CA HIS A 69 6.15 -8.93 -8.12
C HIS A 69 6.01 -9.10 -6.61
N ALA A 70 5.87 -10.33 -6.14
CA ALA A 70 5.81 -10.62 -4.71
C ALA A 70 6.78 -11.75 -4.34
N GLU A 71 7.33 -11.67 -3.14
CA GLU A 71 8.18 -12.70 -2.55
C GLU A 71 7.78 -12.92 -1.09
N ALA A 72 8.08 -14.12 -0.59
CA ALA A 72 7.89 -14.44 0.82
C ALA A 72 9.13 -15.12 1.42
N PRO A 73 10.24 -14.38 1.68
CA PRO A 73 11.49 -14.97 2.17
C PRO A 73 11.39 -15.74 3.49
N SER A 74 10.41 -15.43 4.34
CA SER A 74 10.13 -16.19 5.56
C SER A 74 8.64 -16.45 5.71
N LEU A 75 8.30 -17.72 5.92
CA LEU A 75 6.96 -18.24 6.07
C LEU A 75 6.90 -19.27 7.21
N PRO A 76 5.76 -19.37 7.93
CA PRO A 76 5.59 -20.35 9.00
C PRO A 76 5.17 -21.75 8.52
N TYR A 77 4.70 -21.88 7.27
CA TYR A 77 4.26 -23.14 6.65
C TYR A 77 4.96 -23.34 5.30
N ALA A 78 6.23 -23.74 5.34
CA ALA A 78 7.00 -24.06 4.14
C ALA A 78 6.33 -25.21 3.37
N GLY A 79 6.26 -25.10 2.04
CA GLY A 79 5.55 -26.01 1.15
C GLY A 79 4.05 -25.77 1.01
N HIS A 80 3.47 -24.80 1.75
CA HIS A 80 2.04 -24.49 1.70
C HIS A 80 1.75 -23.01 1.46
N CYS A 81 2.60 -22.11 1.96
CA CYS A 81 2.44 -20.67 1.71
C CYS A 81 3.19 -20.19 0.46
N ASP A 82 4.03 -21.03 -0.14
CA ASP A 82 4.85 -20.70 -1.33
C ASP A 82 4.01 -20.47 -2.58
N ASP A 83 2.76 -20.95 -2.61
CA ASP A 83 1.82 -20.72 -3.70
C ASP A 83 1.23 -19.30 -3.70
N ALA A 84 1.38 -18.54 -2.61
CA ALA A 84 0.75 -17.23 -2.47
C ALA A 84 1.39 -16.12 -3.32
N PRO A 85 2.73 -15.93 -3.35
CA PRO A 85 3.34 -14.82 -4.07
C PRO A 85 2.98 -14.73 -5.56
N PRO A 86 2.99 -15.83 -6.35
CA PRO A 86 2.61 -15.78 -7.78
C PRO A 86 1.20 -15.24 -8.03
N VAL A 87 0.27 -15.40 -7.09
CA VAL A 87 -1.12 -14.92 -7.24
C VAL A 87 -1.18 -13.39 -7.40
N TYR A 88 -0.23 -12.66 -6.82
CA TYR A 88 -0.22 -11.20 -6.82
C TYR A 88 0.14 -10.57 -8.17
N ALA A 89 0.60 -11.37 -9.16
CA ALA A 89 0.68 -10.94 -10.55
C ALA A 89 -0.69 -10.47 -11.11
N LYS A 90 -1.81 -10.91 -10.49
CA LYS A 90 -3.17 -10.45 -10.84
C LYS A 90 -3.44 -8.98 -10.52
N LEU A 91 -2.50 -8.27 -9.88
CA LEU A 91 -2.51 -6.81 -9.72
C LEU A 91 -2.24 -6.09 -11.05
N ILE A 92 -1.52 -6.72 -11.97
CA ILE A 92 -1.24 -6.16 -13.30
C ILE A 92 -2.56 -5.88 -14.02
N GLY A 93 -2.68 -4.67 -14.56
CA GLY A 93 -3.88 -4.17 -15.21
C GLY A 93 -4.91 -3.52 -14.27
N MET A 94 -4.69 -3.52 -12.95
CA MET A 94 -5.50 -2.73 -12.02
C MET A 94 -5.00 -1.29 -11.97
N THR A 95 -5.92 -0.33 -11.73
CA THR A 95 -5.59 1.09 -11.58
C THR A 95 -5.77 1.50 -10.12
N LEU A 96 -4.83 2.26 -9.55
CA LEU A 96 -5.02 2.88 -8.23
C LEU A 96 -6.04 4.02 -8.35
N ALA A 97 -7.30 3.71 -8.09
CA ALA A 97 -8.44 4.62 -8.23
C ALA A 97 -9.45 4.44 -7.07
N PRO A 98 -10.46 5.32 -6.93
CA PRO A 98 -11.54 5.11 -5.98
C PRO A 98 -12.17 3.72 -6.12
N GLY A 99 -12.17 2.93 -5.05
CA GLY A 99 -12.66 1.55 -5.07
C GLY A 99 -11.57 0.49 -5.21
N PHE A 100 -10.30 0.86 -5.43
CA PHE A 100 -9.17 -0.08 -5.57
C PHE A 100 -9.12 -1.14 -4.46
N MET A 101 -9.23 -0.73 -3.18
CA MET A 101 -9.20 -1.68 -2.06
C MET A 101 -10.41 -2.63 -2.02
N ARG A 102 -11.55 -2.26 -2.61
CA ARG A 102 -12.69 -3.17 -2.78
C ARG A 102 -12.34 -4.26 -3.79
N GLU A 103 -11.79 -3.90 -4.94
CA GLU A 103 -11.33 -4.84 -5.96
C GLU A 103 -10.22 -5.76 -5.45
N VAL A 104 -9.27 -5.23 -4.67
CA VAL A 104 -8.23 -6.01 -4.00
C VAL A 104 -8.85 -7.08 -3.10
N ARG A 105 -9.85 -6.72 -2.29
CA ARG A 105 -10.55 -7.70 -1.43
C ARG A 105 -11.34 -8.73 -2.24
N GLU A 106 -11.96 -8.32 -3.35
CA GLU A 106 -12.67 -9.24 -4.25
C GLU A 106 -11.72 -10.22 -4.93
N ARG A 107 -10.49 -9.81 -5.27
CA ARG A 107 -9.53 -10.62 -6.01
C ARG A 107 -8.66 -11.50 -5.12
N PHE A 108 -8.26 -11.01 -3.94
CA PHE A 108 -7.29 -11.65 -3.05
C PHE A 108 -7.82 -11.99 -1.66
N GLY A 109 -9.08 -11.65 -1.36
CA GLY A 109 -9.67 -11.89 -0.04
C GLY A 109 -9.88 -13.37 0.28
N GLY A 110 -9.78 -13.71 1.57
CA GLY A 110 -9.91 -15.09 2.05
C GLY A 110 -8.79 -15.98 1.55
N VAL A 111 -9.14 -17.18 1.07
CA VAL A 111 -8.17 -18.18 0.58
C VAL A 111 -7.58 -17.88 -0.81
N LYS A 112 -8.02 -16.78 -1.46
CA LYS A 112 -7.55 -16.38 -2.79
C LYS A 112 -6.20 -15.66 -2.78
N GLY A 113 -5.65 -15.38 -1.61
CA GLY A 113 -4.36 -14.73 -1.40
C GLY A 113 -3.86 -14.98 0.01
N CYS A 114 -2.77 -14.32 0.41
CA CYS A 114 -2.32 -14.35 1.79
C CYS A 114 -2.69 -13.06 2.52
N THR A 115 -3.03 -13.17 3.80
CA THR A 115 -3.41 -12.01 4.62
C THR A 115 -2.35 -10.91 4.59
N HIS A 116 -1.07 -11.29 4.67
CA HIS A 116 0.05 -10.36 4.80
C HIS A 116 0.30 -9.53 3.52
N LEU A 117 0.40 -10.16 2.35
CA LEU A 117 0.57 -9.45 1.08
C LEU A 117 -0.69 -8.66 0.73
N THR A 118 -1.89 -9.18 1.03
CA THR A 118 -3.15 -8.44 0.78
C THR A 118 -3.26 -7.18 1.63
N GLU A 119 -2.80 -7.22 2.88
CA GLU A 119 -2.69 -6.03 3.73
C GLU A 119 -1.64 -5.05 3.19
N LEU A 120 -0.47 -5.55 2.79
CA LEU A 120 0.64 -4.73 2.28
C LEU A 120 0.25 -3.91 1.04
N ILE A 121 -0.64 -4.42 0.17
CA ILE A 121 -1.17 -3.69 -0.99
C ILE A 121 -1.71 -2.31 -0.61
N GLY A 122 -2.46 -2.20 0.50
CA GLY A 122 -3.08 -0.93 0.90
C GLY A 122 -2.05 0.14 1.27
N ALA A 123 -1.00 -0.28 1.98
CA ALA A 123 0.09 0.61 2.36
C ALA A 123 0.93 1.00 1.13
N VAL A 124 1.22 0.04 0.24
CA VAL A 124 1.90 0.29 -1.05
C VAL A 124 1.13 1.29 -1.91
N ALA A 125 -0.20 1.14 -2.02
CA ALA A 125 -1.05 2.06 -2.77
C ALA A 125 -1.00 3.49 -2.21
N THR A 126 -0.96 3.65 -0.89
CA THR A 126 -0.88 4.97 -0.26
C THR A 126 0.46 5.63 -0.54
N VAL A 127 1.56 4.89 -0.41
CA VAL A 127 2.90 5.40 -0.72
C VAL A 127 3.01 5.74 -2.21
N ALA A 128 2.42 4.96 -3.11
CA ALA A 128 2.34 5.28 -4.53
C ALA A 128 1.79 6.69 -4.79
N PHE A 129 0.61 7.00 -4.23
CA PHE A 129 0.00 8.32 -4.36
C PHE A 129 0.89 9.42 -3.81
N GLN A 130 1.54 9.20 -2.66
CA GLN A 130 2.42 10.18 -2.05
C GLN A 130 3.70 10.40 -2.85
N THR A 131 4.34 9.34 -3.32
CA THR A 131 5.54 9.38 -4.18
C THR A 131 5.28 10.14 -5.47
N MET A 132 4.12 9.93 -6.10
CA MET A 132 3.80 10.53 -7.40
C MET A 132 3.22 11.95 -7.28
N SER A 133 2.79 12.36 -6.08
CA SER A 133 2.04 13.61 -5.85
C SER A 133 2.74 14.87 -6.28
N GLU A 134 4.00 15.06 -5.89
CA GLU A 134 4.71 16.30 -6.14
C GLU A 134 4.94 16.53 -7.63
N GLU A 135 5.39 15.49 -8.34
CA GLU A 135 5.66 15.58 -9.78
C GLU A 135 4.37 15.75 -10.59
N LEU A 136 3.34 14.93 -10.34
CA LEU A 136 2.14 14.96 -11.17
C LEU A 136 1.28 16.20 -10.95
N ASN A 137 1.36 16.82 -9.77
CA ASN A 137 0.63 18.05 -9.48
C ASN A 137 1.44 19.31 -9.83
N ALA A 138 2.73 19.19 -10.21
CA ALA A 138 3.61 20.34 -10.45
C ALA A 138 3.12 21.29 -11.56
N SER A 139 2.42 20.77 -12.58
CA SER A 139 1.97 21.61 -13.71
C SER A 139 0.79 22.51 -13.35
N ASN A 140 0.02 22.21 -12.30
CA ASN A 140 -1.21 22.90 -11.90
C ASN A 140 -2.28 23.05 -12.99
N ASP A 141 -2.15 22.36 -14.13
CA ASP A 141 -3.11 22.45 -15.25
C ASP A 141 -4.41 21.67 -14.98
N ALA A 142 -4.36 20.74 -14.02
CA ALA A 142 -5.46 19.86 -13.66
C ALA A 142 -5.70 19.84 -12.15
N ARG A 143 -6.89 19.37 -11.75
CA ARG A 143 -7.24 19.21 -10.33
C ARG A 143 -6.27 18.22 -9.68
N PRO A 144 -5.55 18.59 -8.61
CA PRO A 144 -4.67 17.66 -7.93
C PRO A 144 -5.44 16.44 -7.43
N PHE A 145 -4.95 15.24 -7.78
CA PHE A 145 -5.67 13.98 -7.54
C PHE A 145 -5.88 13.68 -6.04
N GLN A 146 -5.03 14.24 -5.19
CA GLN A 146 -5.06 14.15 -3.72
C GLN A 146 -6.17 14.95 -3.05
N LEU A 147 -6.83 15.88 -3.75
CA LEU A 147 -7.94 16.64 -3.18
C LEU A 147 -9.14 15.74 -2.88
N ASP A 148 -9.77 15.99 -1.73
CA ASP A 148 -10.78 15.14 -1.08
C ASP A 148 -10.26 13.74 -0.65
N GLY A 149 -8.93 13.51 -0.70
CA GLY A 149 -8.30 12.27 -0.26
C GLY A 149 -7.96 12.22 1.23
N CYS A 150 -7.94 13.36 1.93
CA CYS A 150 -7.70 13.41 3.38
C CYS A 150 -8.42 14.60 4.02
N ILE A 151 -8.51 14.61 5.35
CA ILE A 151 -9.22 15.66 6.11
C ILE A 151 -8.71 17.08 5.82
N ALA A 152 -7.40 17.23 5.63
CA ALA A 152 -6.78 18.51 5.35
C ALA A 152 -7.09 19.00 3.92
N LEU A 153 -7.20 18.09 2.96
CA LEU A 153 -7.36 18.40 1.54
C LEU A 153 -8.82 18.35 1.08
N ARG A 154 -9.78 18.46 2.00
CA ARG A 154 -11.20 18.58 1.68
C ARG A 154 -11.46 19.87 0.90
N THR A 155 -12.17 19.80 -0.22
CA THR A 155 -12.34 20.91 -1.16
C THR A 155 -13.13 22.09 -0.61
N ASP A 156 -13.88 21.91 0.47
CA ASP A 156 -14.55 22.99 1.22
C ASP A 156 -13.76 23.44 2.48
N GLY A 157 -12.52 22.97 2.66
CA GLY A 157 -11.68 23.21 3.83
C GLY A 157 -10.71 24.39 3.68
N ALA A 158 -10.29 24.95 4.81
CA ALA A 158 -9.41 26.11 4.87
C ALA A 158 -8.03 25.90 4.20
N ALA A 159 -7.48 24.68 4.23
CA ALA A 159 -6.20 24.42 3.57
C ALA A 159 -6.34 24.44 2.04
N VAL A 160 -7.43 23.91 1.47
CA VAL A 160 -7.69 24.02 0.02
C VAL A 160 -7.97 25.48 -0.36
N GLN A 161 -8.75 26.21 0.44
CA GLN A 161 -8.96 27.65 0.22
C GLN A 161 -7.63 28.43 0.13
N ARG A 162 -6.67 28.10 0.99
CA ARG A 162 -5.38 28.80 1.07
C ARG A 162 -4.37 28.35 0.02
N PHE A 163 -4.22 27.05 -0.18
CA PHE A 163 -3.11 26.47 -0.96
C PHE A 163 -3.54 25.99 -2.35
N TYR A 164 -4.84 25.79 -2.59
CA TYR A 164 -5.42 25.33 -3.87
C TYR A 164 -6.68 26.14 -4.23
N PRO A 165 -6.63 27.48 -4.26
CA PRO A 165 -7.82 28.33 -4.35
C PRO A 165 -8.66 28.07 -5.61
N ALA A 166 -8.03 27.68 -6.73
CA ALA A 166 -8.71 27.32 -7.97
C ALA A 166 -9.69 26.13 -7.83
N TRP A 167 -9.51 25.30 -6.80
CA TRP A 167 -10.27 24.07 -6.57
C TRP A 167 -11.15 24.13 -5.31
N TYR A 168 -11.22 25.29 -4.64
CA TYR A 168 -12.03 25.48 -3.44
C TYR A 168 -13.54 25.53 -3.76
N ARG A 169 -14.34 24.79 -2.99
CA ARG A 169 -15.80 24.63 -3.18
C ARG A 169 -16.64 25.08 -1.99
N GLY A 170 -16.03 25.54 -0.89
CA GLY A 170 -16.75 25.96 0.32
C GLY A 170 -17.46 27.32 0.21
N GLY A 171 -17.32 28.02 -0.92
CA GLY A 171 -18.04 29.27 -1.22
C GLY A 171 -19.28 29.08 -2.10
N ALA A 172 -19.55 27.88 -2.61
CA ALA A 172 -20.80 27.59 -3.29
C ALA A 172 -21.90 27.45 -2.21
N ALA A 173 -22.58 28.56 -1.93
CA ALA A 173 -23.78 28.53 -1.11
C ALA A 173 -24.72 27.43 -1.61
N LYS A 174 -25.22 26.61 -0.70
CA LYS A 174 -26.44 25.84 -0.95
C LYS A 174 -27.52 26.86 -1.31
N VAL A 175 -27.84 26.97 -2.58
CA VAL A 175 -29.11 27.57 -3.03
C VAL A 175 -30.14 26.46 -2.83
N GLU A 176 -30.96 26.67 -1.80
CA GLU A 176 -32.22 26.02 -1.40
C GLU A 176 -32.45 24.55 -1.74
#